data_AF-A0A7C1W976-F1
#
_entry.id   AF-A0A7C1W976-F1
#
_cell.length_a   1.000
_cell.length_b   1.000
_cell.length_c   1.000
_cell.angle_alpha   90.00
_cell.angle_beta   90.00
_cell.angle_gamma   90.00
#
_symmetry.space_group_name_H-M   'P 1'
#
loop_
_entity.id
_entity.type
_entity.pdbx_description
1 polymer ?
#
loop_
_entity_poly.entity_id
_entity_poly.type
_entity_poly.pdbx_seq_one_letter_code
_entity_poly.pdbx_strand_id
1 'polypeptide(L)' 'MSQGIYTNEEELLKKAINLLTEKLGPVETSRFLSISKTKRMESVIRHRRWQRGLNKDEFFKEIFK' A
#
# COMPACT_ATOMS: atom_id res chain seq x y z
N MET A 1 -8.89 -27.85 12.65
CA MET A 1 -8.12 -27.42 11.46
C MET A 1 -9.13 -26.96 10.41
N SER A 2 -9.36 -25.65 10.25
CA SER A 2 -10.28 -25.16 9.20
C SER A 2 -9.62 -25.43 7.85
N GLN A 3 -10.15 -26.36 7.07
CA GLN A 3 -9.72 -26.56 5.69
C GLN A 3 -9.97 -25.25 4.93
N GLY A 4 -8.92 -24.63 4.40
CA GLY A 4 -9.04 -23.36 3.69
C GLY A 4 -9.83 -23.56 2.40
N ILE A 5 -11.06 -23.07 2.37
CA ILE A 5 -11.84 -22.96 1.14
C ILE A 5 -11.14 -21.91 0.28
N TYR A 6 -10.36 -22.36 -0.70
CA TYR A 6 -9.72 -21.48 -1.66
C TYR A 6 -10.81 -20.88 -2.55
N THR A 7 -11.19 -19.64 -2.24
CA THR A 7 -12.17 -18.86 -3.00
C THR A 7 -11.39 -18.03 -4.00
N ASN A 8 -11.87 -17.94 -5.25
CA ASN A 8 -11.25 -17.08 -6.27
C ASN A 8 -11.12 -15.64 -5.72
N GLU A 9 -10.01 -14.96 -6.03
CA GLU A 9 -9.72 -13.62 -5.54
C GLU A 9 -10.86 -12.63 -5.82
N GLU A 10 -11.45 -12.70 -7.02
CA GLU A 10 -12.58 -11.85 -7.39
C GLU A 10 -13.82 -12.09 -6.52
N GLU A 11 -14.13 -13.35 -6.24
CA GLU A 11 -15.27 -13.74 -5.43
C GLU A 11 -15.05 -13.40 -3.95
N LEU A 12 -13.83 -13.58 -3.45
CA LEU A 12 -13.43 -13.17 -2.12
C LEU A 12 -13.55 -11.64 -1.96
N LEU A 13 -13.05 -10.88 -2.93
CA LEU A 13 -13.12 -9.41 -2.93
C LEU A 13 -14.58 -8.94 -2.91
N LYS A 14 -15.42 -9.51 -3.77
CA LYS A 14 -16.85 -9.19 -3.84
C LYS A 14 -17.55 -9.48 -2.51
N LYS A 15 -17.28 -10.65 -1.91
CA LYS A 15 -17.83 -11.03 -0.61
C LYS A 15 -17.40 -10.08 0.50
N ALA A 16 -16.13 -9.68 0.51
CA ALA A 16 -15.59 -8.73 1.48
C ALA A 16 -16.23 -7.33 1.34
N ILE A 17 -16.36 -6.80 0.11
CA ILE A 17 -16.99 -5.51 -0.15
C ILE A 17 -18.46 -5.52 0.29
N ASN A 18 -19.18 -6.60 0.03
CA ASN A 18 -20.58 -6.74 0.46
C ASN A 18 -20.71 -6.71 1.98
N LEU A 19 -19.89 -7.50 2.69
CA LEU A 19 -19.87 -7.52 4.16
C LEU A 19 -19.51 -6.17 4.75
N LEU A 20 -18.51 -5.48 4.19
CA LEU A 20 -18.12 -4.14 4.62
C LEU A 20 -19.26 -3.15 4.41
N THR A 21 -19.90 -3.18 3.23
CA THR A 21 -21.00 -2.27 2.89
C THR A 21 -22.21 -2.50 3.79
N GLU A 22 -22.52 -3.75 4.13
CA GLU A 22 -23.60 -4.10 5.06
C GLU A 22 -23.33 -3.58 6.48
N LYS A 23 -22.09 -3.70 6.98
CA LYS A 23 -21.76 -3.36 8.37
C LYS A 23 -21.37 -1.90 8.59
N LEU A 24 -20.72 -1.28 7.62
CA LEU A 24 -20.15 0.08 7.73
C LEU A 24 -20.92 1.10 6.89
N GLY A 25 -21.76 0.65 5.96
CA GLY A 25 -22.34 1.49 4.93
C GLY A 25 -21.36 1.76 3.78
N PRO A 26 -21.86 2.30 2.65
CA PRO A 26 -21.07 2.53 1.44
C PRO A 26 -19.97 3.57 1.64
N VAL A 27 -20.20 4.61 2.45
CA VAL A 27 -19.24 5.70 2.69
C VAL A 27 -18.01 5.19 3.43
N GLU A 28 -18.20 4.54 4.58
CA GLU A 28 -17.08 4.04 5.37
C GLU A 28 -16.39 2.83 4.72
N THR A 29 -17.11 2.03 3.92
CA THR A 29 -16.48 0.98 3.09
C THR A 29 -15.53 1.57 2.05
N SER A 30 -15.96 2.62 1.33
CA SER A 30 -15.10 3.32 0.38
C SER A 30 -13.85 3.90 1.07
N ARG A 31 -14.03 4.51 2.24
CA ARG A 31 -12.93 4.99 3.07
C ARG A 31 -11.99 3.84 3.44
N PHE A 32 -12.51 2.72 3.94
CA PHE A 32 -11.71 1.55 4.30
C PHE A 32 -10.86 1.03 3.15
N LEU A 33 -11.45 0.85 1.97
CA LEU A 33 -10.73 0.39 0.77
C LEU A 33 -9.65 1.39 0.32
N SER A 34 -9.80 2.67 0.66
CA SER A 34 -8.79 3.69 0.38
C SER A 34 -7.62 3.71 1.37
N ILE A 35 -7.75 3.10 2.56
CA ILE A 35 -6.69 3.08 3.58
C ILE A 35 -5.49 2.24 3.12
N SER A 36 -5.76 1.12 2.43
CA SER A 36 -4.73 0.19 1.95
C SER A 36 -3.99 0.68 0.70
N LYS A 37 -4.48 1.73 0.02
CA LYS A 37 -3.66 2.47 -0.95
C LYS A 37 -2.54 3.10 -0.15
N THR A 38 -1.40 2.40 -0.10
CA THR A 38 -0.17 2.80 0.58
C THR A 38 -0.06 4.30 0.57
N LYS A 39 -0.20 4.94 1.74
CA LYS A 39 -0.09 6.40 1.84
C LYS A 39 1.19 6.77 1.10
N ARG A 40 1.05 7.53 0.01
CA ARG A 40 2.20 8.02 -0.74
C ARG A 40 3.14 8.64 0.29
N MET A 41 4.33 8.08 0.42
CA MET A 41 5.34 8.68 1.25
C MET A 41 5.61 10.07 0.68
N GLU A 42 5.53 11.08 1.52
CA GLU A 42 5.79 12.46 1.10
C GLU A 42 7.17 12.49 0.42
N SER A 43 7.26 13.24 -0.69
CA SER A 43 8.41 13.29 -1.58
C SER A 43 9.72 13.55 -0.86
N VAL A 44 9.75 14.47 0.11
CA VAL A 44 10.94 14.82 0.89
C VAL A 44 11.32 13.68 1.83
N ILE A 45 10.35 13.04 2.50
CA ILE A 45 10.63 11.87 3.36
C ILE A 45 11.21 10.73 2.54
N ARG A 46 10.62 10.45 1.36
CA ARG A 46 11.11 9.43 0.43
C ARG A 46 12.52 9.75 -0.05
N HIS A 47 12.77 11.00 -0.44
CA HIS A 47 14.08 11.46 -0.89
C HIS A 47 15.13 11.31 0.22
N ARG A 48 14.82 11.72 1.46
CA ARG A 48 15.72 11.56 2.61
C ARG A 48 16.01 10.09 2.96
N ARG A 49 15.08 9.17 2.72
CA ARG A 49 15.33 7.73 2.88
C ARG A 49 16.29 7.22 1.81
N TRP A 50 16.07 7.63 0.57
CA TRP A 50 16.98 7.30 -0.53
C TRP A 50 18.39 7.86 -0.28
N GLN A 51 18.52 9.14 0.08
CA GLN A 51 19.82 9.77 0.37
C GLN A 51 20.62 9.05 1.46
N ARG A 52 19.94 8.53 2.50
CA ARG A 52 20.58 7.77 3.58
C ARG A 52 21.19 6.45 3.12
N GLY A 53 20.75 5.90 1.99
CA GLY A 53 21.31 4.69 1.40
C GLY A 53 22.52 4.92 0.51
N LEU A 54 22.93 6.16 0.28
CA LEU A 54 24.03 6.49 -0.64
C LEU A 54 25.35 6.66 0.10
N ASN A 55 26.43 6.16 -0.51
CA ASN A 55 27.77 6.62 -0.18
C ASN A 55 27.99 7.97 -0.88
N LYS A 56 28.22 9.02 -0.08
CA LYS A 56 28.36 10.39 -0.59
C LYS A 56 29.51 10.51 -1.58
N ASP A 57 30.68 9.97 -1.27
CA ASP A 57 31.87 10.20 -2.09
C ASP A 57 31.80 9.44 -3.42
N GLU A 58 31.21 8.25 -3.41
CA GLU A 58 30.97 7.46 -4.61
C GLU A 58 29.92 8.12 -5.51
N PHE A 59 28.78 8.53 -4.93
CA PHE A 59 27.70 9.18 -5.67
C PHE A 59 28.14 10.51 -6.30
N PHE A 60 28.89 11.33 -5.57
CA PHE A 60 29.37 12.61 -6.12
C PHE A 60 30.38 12.40 -7.25
N LYS A 61 31.23 11.37 -7.18
CA LYS A 61 32.14 11.00 -8.28
C LYS A 61 31.39 10.55 -9.54
N GLU A 62 30.24 9.89 -9.38
CA GLU A 62 29.41 9.46 -10.50
C GLU A 62 28.70 10.63 -11.18
N ILE A 63 28.13 11.54 -10.38
CA ILE A 63 27.31 12.66 -10.89
C ILE A 63 28.15 13.79 -11.48
N PHE A 64 29.26 14.15 -10.83
CA PHE A 64 30.08 15.30 -11.21
C PHE A 64 31.30 14.91 -12.06
N LYS A 65 31.16 13.84 -12.84
CA LYS A 65 32.17 13.37 -13.80
C LYS A 65 32.21 14.24 -15.05
#